data_AF-A0A2T6AZJ7-F1
#
_entry.id   AF-A0A2T6AZJ7-F1
#
_cell.length_a   1.000
_cell.length_b   1.000
_cell.length_c   1.000
_cell.angle_alpha   90.00
_cell.angle_beta   90.00
_cell.angle_gamma   90.00
#
_symmetry.space_group_name_H-M   'P 1'
#
loop_
_entity.id
_entity.type
_entity.pdbx_description
1 polymer ?
#
loop_
_entity_poly.entity_id
_entity_poly.type
_entity_poly.pdbx_seq_one_letter_code
_entity_poly.pdbx_strand_id
1 'polypeptide(L)'
;MTRLAPLLLALVLLPAAAQAACYAEYKARRDSDAGIRLHYGIMDLDGACPDAAEARETVAARLRDGWQLLGVTGLSTSAPTARQRRDAGAFYLRY
;
A
#
# COMPACT_ATOMS: atom_id res chain seq x y z
N MET A 1 61.23 -1.44 -15.38
CA MET A 1 60.43 -2.67 -15.49
C MET A 1 59.11 -2.44 -14.76
N THR A 2 58.14 -1.95 -15.51
CA THR A 2 56.84 -1.45 -15.03
C THR A 2 55.93 -2.63 -14.73
N ARG A 3 55.58 -2.86 -13.45
CA ARG A 3 54.56 -3.85 -13.06
C ARG A 3 53.29 -3.08 -12.67
N LEU A 4 52.37 -2.93 -13.61
CA LEU A 4 50.99 -2.53 -13.32
C LEU A 4 50.29 -3.70 -12.62
N ALA A 5 49.92 -3.52 -11.36
CA ALA A 5 49.03 -4.43 -10.64
C ALA A 5 47.58 -4.02 -10.93
N PRO A 6 46.70 -4.91 -11.43
CA PRO A 6 45.31 -4.58 -11.64
C PRO A 6 44.57 -4.65 -10.29
N LEU A 7 44.06 -3.51 -9.84
CA LEU A 7 43.14 -3.42 -8.72
C LEU A 7 41.78 -3.97 -9.17
N LEU A 8 41.51 -5.24 -8.89
CA LEU A 8 40.20 -5.86 -9.10
C LEU A 8 39.21 -5.30 -8.06
N LEU A 9 38.47 -4.27 -8.45
CA LEU A 9 37.37 -3.72 -7.69
C LEU A 9 36.16 -4.66 -7.83
N ALA A 10 35.97 -5.57 -6.88
CA ALA A 10 34.80 -6.45 -6.84
C ALA A 10 33.55 -5.61 -6.47
N LEU A 11 32.73 -5.31 -7.47
CA LEU A 11 31.44 -4.64 -7.28
C LEU A 11 30.46 -5.66 -6.70
N VAL A 12 30.21 -5.59 -5.39
CA VAL A 12 29.20 -6.42 -4.72
C VAL A 12 27.82 -5.89 -5.13
N LEU A 13 27.17 -6.55 -6.09
CA LEU A 13 25.75 -6.33 -6.35
C LEU A 13 24.96 -6.96 -5.20
N LEU A 14 24.50 -6.13 -4.25
CA LEU A 14 23.50 -6.52 -3.28
C LEU A 14 22.18 -6.75 -4.03
N PRO A 15 21.48 -7.89 -3.85
CA PRO A 15 20.18 -8.08 -4.43
C PRO A 15 19.22 -7.04 -3.85
N ALA A 16 18.65 -6.20 -4.70
CA ALA A 16 17.54 -5.36 -4.30
C ALA A 16 16.39 -6.29 -3.93
N ALA A 17 16.03 -6.36 -2.64
CA ALA A 17 14.82 -7.02 -2.21
C ALA A 17 13.66 -6.34 -2.95
N ALA A 18 13.05 -7.03 -3.90
CA ALA A 18 11.82 -6.56 -4.52
C ALA A 18 10.78 -6.53 -3.40
N GLN A 19 10.47 -5.34 -2.87
CA GLN A 19 9.36 -5.21 -1.93
C GLN A 19 8.11 -5.61 -2.72
N ALA A 20 7.49 -6.74 -2.36
CA ALA A 20 6.16 -7.03 -2.87
C ALA A 20 5.27 -5.84 -2.50
N ALA A 21 4.52 -5.30 -3.46
CA ALA A 21 3.50 -4.31 -3.13
C ALA A 21 2.28 -5.04 -2.57
N CYS A 22 1.56 -4.46 -1.62
CA CYS A 22 0.28 -4.99 -1.18
C CYS A 22 -0.79 -3.90 -1.17
N TYR A 23 -1.82 -4.10 -1.97
CA TYR A 23 -2.94 -3.17 -2.06
C TYR A 23 -4.15 -3.72 -1.31
N ALA A 24 -4.61 -2.98 -0.32
CA ALA A 24 -5.84 -3.25 0.41
C ALA A 24 -6.98 -2.39 -0.13
N GLU A 25 -7.99 -3.06 -0.69
CA GLU A 25 -9.26 -2.45 -1.05
C GLU A 25 -10.15 -2.39 0.19
N TYR A 26 -10.74 -1.23 0.49
CA TYR A 26 -11.53 -1.06 1.70
C TYR A 26 -12.73 -0.13 1.51
N LYS A 27 -13.65 -0.19 2.47
CA LYS A 27 -14.77 0.74 2.61
C LYS A 27 -14.69 1.44 3.95
N ALA A 28 -14.98 2.74 3.98
CA ALA A 28 -15.00 3.53 5.20
C ALA A 28 -16.25 4.42 5.27
N ARG A 29 -16.65 4.76 6.49
CA ARG A 29 -17.71 5.73 6.78
C ARG A 29 -17.18 6.90 7.58
N ARG A 30 -17.84 8.04 7.49
CA ARG A 30 -17.63 9.17 8.39
C ARG A 30 -18.98 9.74 8.76
N ASP A 31 -19.24 9.78 10.05
CA ASP A 31 -20.46 10.32 10.63
C ASP A 31 -20.26 11.82 10.92
N SER A 32 -21.29 12.62 10.66
CA SER A 32 -21.30 14.06 10.92
C SER A 32 -22.73 14.54 11.14
N ASP A 33 -22.90 15.76 11.66
CA ASP A 33 -24.23 16.34 11.89
C ASP A 33 -25.06 16.48 10.59
N ALA A 34 -24.39 16.61 9.44
CA ALA A 34 -25.02 16.66 8.12
C ALA A 34 -25.35 15.28 7.52
N GLY A 35 -25.02 14.19 8.23
CA GLY A 35 -25.28 12.81 7.82
C GLY A 35 -24.04 11.94 7.66
N ILE A 36 -24.27 10.71 7.20
CA ILE A 36 -23.23 9.70 6.98
C ILE A 36 -22.63 9.86 5.58
N ARG A 37 -21.31 9.91 5.50
CA ARG A 37 -20.56 9.82 4.25
C ARG A 37 -19.91 8.46 4.14
N LEU A 38 -19.85 7.91 2.93
CA LEU A 38 -19.19 6.65 2.62
C LEU A 38 -18.15 6.86 1.53
N HIS A 39 -17.09 6.07 1.55
CA HIS A 39 -16.24 5.93 0.37
C HIS A 39 -15.62 4.53 0.28
N TYR A 40 -15.19 4.20 -0.94
CA TYR A 40 -14.28 3.11 -1.25
C TYR A 40 -12.88 3.69 -1.43
N GLY A 41 -11.85 2.94 -1.04
CA GLY A 41 -10.45 3.37 -1.13
C GLY A 41 -9.53 2.18 -1.37
N ILE A 42 -8.29 2.51 -1.73
CA ILE A 42 -7.21 1.54 -1.89
C ILE A 42 -6.00 2.08 -1.16
N MET A 43 -5.41 1.27 -0.29
CA MET A 43 -4.24 1.62 0.51
C MET A 43 -3.07 0.70 0.12
N ASP A 44 -1.87 1.26 -0.03
CA ASP A 44 -0.64 0.45 -0.09
C ASP A 44 -0.22 0.14 1.34
N LEU A 45 -0.17 -1.15 1.71
CA LEU A 45 0.20 -1.60 3.04
C LEU A 45 1.71 -1.74 3.24
N ASP A 46 2.51 -1.49 2.20
CA ASP A 46 3.95 -1.67 2.15
C ASP A 46 4.39 -3.13 2.39
N GLY A 47 5.16 -3.70 1.47
CA GLY A 47 5.67 -5.06 1.62
C GLY A 47 4.62 -6.16 1.36
N ALA A 48 4.92 -7.37 1.86
CA ALA A 48 4.10 -8.54 1.59
C ALA A 48 2.70 -8.38 2.17
N CYS A 49 1.68 -8.92 1.49
CA CYS A 49 0.33 -8.86 2.02
C CYS A 49 0.23 -9.61 3.34
N PRO A 50 -0.25 -8.96 4.41
CA PRO A 50 -0.45 -9.61 5.69
C PRO A 50 -1.71 -10.47 5.65
N ASP A 51 -2.02 -11.11 6.77
CA ASP A 51 -3.32 -11.75 6.92
C ASP A 51 -4.46 -10.71 7.00
N ALA A 52 -5.70 -11.21 6.90
CA ALA A 52 -6.87 -10.34 6.83
C ALA A 52 -7.11 -9.54 8.13
N ALA A 53 -6.70 -10.05 9.29
CA ALA A 53 -6.88 -9.35 10.56
C ALA A 53 -5.88 -8.20 10.68
N GLU A 54 -4.61 -8.48 10.43
CA GLU A 54 -3.55 -7.46 10.42
C GLU A 54 -3.79 -6.39 9.34
N ALA A 55 -4.28 -6.77 8.16
CA ALA A 55 -4.70 -5.81 7.14
C ALA A 55 -5.79 -4.87 7.64
N ARG A 56 -6.82 -5.39 8.33
CA ARG A 56 -7.91 -4.57 8.87
C ARG A 56 -7.39 -3.61 9.94
N GLU A 57 -6.55 -4.09 10.85
CA GLU A 57 -5.94 -3.26 11.89
C GLU A 57 -5.09 -2.15 11.29
N THR A 58 -4.22 -2.49 10.32
CA THR A 58 -3.36 -1.53 9.63
C THR A 58 -4.18 -0.46 8.89
N VAL A 59 -5.19 -0.87 8.12
CA VAL A 59 -6.06 0.07 7.39
C VAL A 59 -6.81 0.97 8.37
N ALA A 60 -7.42 0.40 9.42
CA ALA A 60 -8.12 1.20 10.43
C ALA A 60 -7.18 2.18 11.14
N ALA A 61 -5.95 1.75 11.45
CA ALA A 61 -4.93 2.55 12.11
C ALA A 61 -4.33 3.64 11.20
N ARG A 62 -4.48 3.57 9.87
CA ARG A 62 -4.00 4.58 8.91
C ARG A 62 -5.08 5.57 8.47
N LEU A 63 -6.36 5.22 8.57
CA LEU A 63 -7.46 6.16 8.29
C LEU A 63 -7.41 7.39 9.19
N ARG A 64 -7.63 8.57 8.60
CA ARG A 64 -7.65 9.89 9.29
C ARG A 64 -8.92 10.65 8.90
N ASP A 65 -9.00 11.93 9.23
CA ASP A 65 -10.09 12.84 8.83
C ASP A 65 -11.50 12.40 9.26
N GLY A 66 -11.59 11.65 10.37
CA GLY A 66 -12.83 11.10 10.91
C GLY A 66 -13.36 9.86 10.18
N TRP A 67 -12.61 9.30 9.24
CA TRP A 67 -13.00 8.05 8.57
C TRP A 67 -12.83 6.85 9.51
N GLN A 68 -13.86 6.02 9.56
CA GLN A 68 -13.90 4.75 10.28
C GLN A 68 -13.99 3.60 9.29
N LEU A 69 -13.13 2.59 9.46
CA LEU A 69 -13.13 1.41 8.61
C LEU A 69 -14.45 0.62 8.78
N LEU A 70 -15.13 0.34 7.67
CA LEU A 70 -16.23 -0.63 7.63
C LEU A 70 -15.70 -2.03 7.36
N GLY A 71 -14.73 -2.14 6.46
CA GLY A 71 -14.00 -3.39 6.23
C GLY A 71 -13.06 -3.33 5.06
N VAL A 72 -12.12 -4.28 5.04
CA VAL A 72 -11.27 -4.61 3.90
C VAL A 72 -12.03 -5.59 3.01
N THR A 73 -12.14 -5.28 1.72
CA THR A 73 -12.87 -6.09 0.73
C THR A 73 -11.96 -6.95 -0.14
N GLY A 74 -10.65 -6.67 -0.15
CA GLY A 74 -9.68 -7.45 -0.91
C GLY A 74 -8.24 -7.06 -0.59
N LEU A 75 -7.33 -8.02 -0.76
CA LEU A 75 -5.89 -7.83 -0.73
C LEU A 75 -5.32 -8.33 -2.06
N SER A 76 -4.38 -7.57 -2.64
CA SER A 76 -3.78 -7.90 -3.93
C SER A 76 -2.32 -7.49 -3.97
N THR A 77 -1.46 -8.37 -4.47
CA THR A 77 -0.07 -8.03 -4.82
C THR A 77 0.07 -7.42 -6.21
N SER A 78 -1.00 -7.46 -7.01
CA SER A 78 -1.05 -6.82 -8.32
C SER A 78 -1.49 -5.36 -8.18
N ALA A 79 -0.92 -4.49 -9.01
CA ALA A 79 -1.28 -3.09 -9.07
C ALA A 79 -2.78 -2.89 -9.37
N PRO A 80 -3.44 -1.89 -8.75
CA PRO A 80 -4.86 -1.64 -8.98
C PRO A 80 -5.17 -1.26 -10.43
N THR A 81 -6.24 -1.85 -10.97
CA THR A 81 -6.71 -1.58 -12.33
C THR A 81 -7.17 -0.13 -12.51
N ALA A 82 -7.24 0.34 -13.76
CA ALA A 82 -7.76 1.69 -14.06
C ALA A 82 -9.19 1.91 -13.52
N ARG A 83 -10.03 0.88 -13.51
CA ARG A 83 -11.38 0.93 -12.91
C ARG A 83 -11.30 1.11 -11.39
N GLN A 84 -10.53 0.28 -10.69
CA GLN A 84 -10.33 0.38 -9.24
C GLN A 84 -9.80 1.76 -8.83
N ARG A 85 -8.81 2.29 -9.56
CA ARG A 85 -8.27 3.64 -9.34
C ARG A 85 -9.33 4.73 -9.48
N ARG A 86 -10.13 4.67 -10.56
CA ARG A 86 -11.21 5.64 -10.80
C ARG A 86 -12.29 5.54 -9.72
N ASP A 87 -12.68 4.33 -9.33
CA ASP A 87 -13.73 4.10 -8.35
C ASP A 87 -13.29 4.55 -6.94
N ALA A 88 -12.00 4.42 -6.59
CA ALA A 88 -11.41 4.95 -5.36
C ALA A 88 -11.25 6.48 -5.38
N GLY A 89 -11.07 7.07 -6.56
CA GLY A 89 -11.01 8.53 -6.75
C GLY A 89 -9.97 9.19 -5.84
N ALA A 90 -10.41 10.15 -5.03
CA ALA A 90 -9.56 10.89 -4.09
C ALA A 90 -9.01 10.05 -2.92
N PHE A 91 -9.42 8.78 -2.81
CA PHE A 91 -8.98 7.83 -1.78
C PHE A 91 -8.11 6.70 -2.34
N TYR A 92 -7.64 6.85 -3.58
CA TYR A 92 -6.60 5.99 -4.14
C TYR A 92 -5.23 6.35 -3.55
N LEU A 93 -4.64 5.43 -2.78
CA LEU A 93 -3.33 5.55 -2.12
C LEU A 93 -3.15 6.80 -1.27
N ARG A 94 -4.25 7.35 -0.72
CA ARG A 94 -4.24 8.60 0.05
C ARG A 94 -3.74 8.41 1.48
N TYR A 95 -4.13 7.30 2.10
CA TYR A 95 -3.82 6.95 3.49
C TYR A 95 -2.87 5.78 3.49
#